data_AF-A0A8T3ZE11-F1
#
_entry.id   AF-A0A8T3ZE11-F1
#
_cell.length_a   1.000
_cell.length_b   1.000
_cell.length_c   1.000
_cell.angle_alpha   90.00
_cell.angle_beta   90.00
_cell.angle_gamma   90.00
#
_symmetry.space_group_name_H-M   'P 1'
#
loop_
_entity.id
_entity.type
_entity.pdbx_description
1 polymer ?
#
loop_
_entity_poly.entity_id
_entity_poly.type
_entity_poly.pdbx_seq_one_letter_code
_entity_poly.pdbx_strand_id
1 'polypeptide(L)'
;MDTQKRLLEQASFNPDNKQLIKEFMDSCAADSNISDPTILKYCFNLRNIAALTTKHFKDLDEKDFVSIIARIREHRTPHGNPYTEQSMQGYIKAISKFWRWLYRDTYFGEAPPHIRIVRGLKRNCHKEPHIFSKEDIQKILNEKRQYNSLRNNTRI
;
A
#
# COMPACT_ATOMS: atom_id res chain seq x y z
N MET A 1 10.69 6.06 13.21
CA MET A 1 11.02 6.59 11.86
C MET A 1 12.47 6.34 11.45
N ASP A 2 13.41 6.27 12.39
CA ASP A 2 14.86 6.37 12.13
C ASP A 2 15.44 5.23 11.28
N THR A 3 14.93 4.00 11.41
CA THR A 3 15.43 2.85 10.62
C THR A 3 15.28 3.09 9.12
N GLN A 4 14.13 3.58 8.65
CA GLN A 4 13.92 3.80 7.21
C GLN A 4 14.74 4.99 6.70
N LYS A 5 14.89 6.05 7.51
CA LYS A 5 15.78 7.17 7.19
C LYS A 5 17.23 6.69 7.03
N ARG A 6 17.74 5.89 7.98
CA ARG A 6 19.08 5.30 7.90
C ARG A 6 19.25 4.42 6.64
N LEU A 7 18.28 3.57 6.34
CA LEU A 7 18.33 2.70 5.15
C LEU A 7 18.28 3.50 3.84
N LEU A 8 17.62 4.66 3.83
CA LEU A 8 17.60 5.57 2.69
C LEU A 8 18.97 6.20 2.45
N GLU A 9 19.65 6.68 3.51
CA GLU A 9 21.01 7.24 3.40
C GLU A 9 21.99 6.24 2.81
N GLN A 10 21.94 5.00 3.31
CA GLN A 10 22.86 3.92 2.94
C GLN A 10 22.59 3.31 1.56
N ALA A 11 21.46 3.62 0.92
CA ALA A 11 21.13 3.04 -0.37
C ALA A 11 22.10 3.46 -1.48
N SER A 12 22.33 2.65 -2.49
CA SER A 12 23.32 2.94 -3.55
C SER A 12 22.75 3.62 -4.80
N PHE A 13 21.46 3.98 -4.82
CA PHE A 13 20.82 4.63 -5.98
C PHE A 13 21.04 6.15 -6.01
N ASN A 14 20.57 6.76 -7.11
CA ASN A 14 20.72 8.17 -7.43
C ASN A 14 20.51 9.11 -6.21
N PRO A 15 21.47 10.00 -5.88
CA PRO A 15 21.41 10.85 -4.70
C PRO A 15 20.27 11.87 -4.73
N ASP A 16 19.92 12.40 -5.90
CA ASP A 16 18.81 13.35 -6.05
C ASP A 16 17.47 12.65 -5.77
N ASN A 17 17.32 11.39 -6.21
CA ASN A 17 16.14 10.59 -5.87
C ASN A 17 16.05 10.36 -4.35
N LYS A 18 17.18 10.15 -3.65
CA LYS A 18 17.17 10.05 -2.19
C LYS A 18 16.67 11.34 -1.55
N GLN A 19 17.16 12.48 -2.05
CA GLN A 19 16.79 13.78 -1.53
C GLN A 19 15.29 14.06 -1.73
N LEU A 20 14.75 13.77 -2.92
CA LEU A 20 13.31 13.88 -3.19
C LEU A 20 12.47 12.98 -2.27
N ILE A 21 12.94 11.77 -1.95
CA ILE A 21 12.25 10.90 -0.98
C ILE A 21 12.23 11.56 0.40
N LYS A 22 13.34 12.14 0.86
CA LYS A 22 13.39 12.82 2.17
C LYS A 22 12.43 14.00 2.22
N GLU A 23 12.45 14.86 1.20
CA GLU A 23 11.56 16.02 1.11
C GLU A 23 10.09 15.61 1.09
N PHE A 24 9.76 14.55 0.35
CA PHE A 24 8.41 14.00 0.34
C PHE A 24 7.99 13.50 1.72
N MET A 25 8.90 12.84 2.45
CA MET A 25 8.65 12.31 3.78
C MET A 25 8.42 13.43 4.79
N ASP A 26 9.22 14.49 4.73
CA ASP A 26 9.04 15.68 5.57
C ASP A 26 7.74 16.40 5.23
N SER A 27 7.38 16.49 3.94
CA SER A 27 6.08 17.03 3.50
C SER A 27 4.91 16.18 4.00
N CYS A 28 5.06 14.86 4.09
CA CYS A 28 4.01 13.99 4.63
C CYS A 28 3.92 14.09 6.15
N ALA A 29 5.04 14.28 6.85
CA ALA A 29 5.06 14.49 8.30
C ALA A 29 4.43 15.83 8.70
N ALA A 30 4.48 16.83 7.82
CA ALA A 30 3.77 18.10 8.00
C ALA A 30 2.25 18.00 7.76
N ASP A 31 1.77 16.95 7.08
CA ASP A 31 0.33 16.71 6.85
C ASP A 31 -0.26 15.91 8.01
N SER A 32 -1.12 16.56 8.81
CA SER A 32 -1.75 15.95 9.99
C SER A 32 -2.62 14.72 9.67
N ASN A 33 -2.94 14.47 8.40
CA ASN A 33 -3.79 13.36 7.98
C ASN A 33 -3.01 12.08 7.64
N ILE A 34 -1.67 12.12 7.66
CA ILE A 34 -0.84 10.97 7.30
C ILE A 34 -0.16 10.44 8.55
N SER A 35 -0.45 9.19 8.90
CA SER A 35 0.14 8.54 10.06
C SER A 35 1.59 8.10 9.80
N ASP A 36 2.42 8.11 10.86
CA ASP A 36 3.82 7.64 10.81
C ASP A 36 4.01 6.27 10.15
N PRO A 37 3.17 5.23 10.42
CA PRO A 37 3.30 3.95 9.73
C PRO A 37 3.09 4.06 8.22
N THR A 38 2.21 4.95 7.78
CA THR A 38 1.95 5.21 6.36
C THR A 38 3.15 5.89 5.72
N ILE A 39 3.71 6.89 6.39
CA ILE A 39 4.94 7.59 5.99
C ILE A 39 6.08 6.59 5.82
N LEU A 40 6.30 5.72 6.79
CA LEU A 40 7.34 4.67 6.71
C LEU A 40 7.11 3.70 5.55
N LYS A 41 5.86 3.32 5.30
CA LYS A 41 5.51 2.44 4.17
C LYS A 41 5.78 3.12 2.84
N TYR A 42 5.54 4.43 2.71
CA TYR A 42 5.92 5.17 1.53
C TYR A 42 7.43 5.21 1.34
N CYS A 43 8.21 5.51 2.37
CA CYS A 43 9.68 5.48 2.31
C CYS A 43 10.20 4.13 1.81
N PHE A 44 9.71 3.04 2.41
CA PHE A 44 10.11 1.69 2.05
C PHE A 44 9.82 1.40 0.58
N ASN A 45 8.59 1.70 0.12
CA ASN A 45 8.19 1.44 -1.25
C ASN A 45 8.98 2.30 -2.25
N LEU A 46 9.17 3.59 -1.96
CA LEU A 46 9.92 4.52 -2.82
C LEU A 46 11.40 4.16 -2.92
N ARG A 47 12.02 3.72 -1.82
CA ARG A 47 13.41 3.23 -1.81
C ARG A 47 13.57 2.00 -2.72
N ASN A 48 12.62 1.07 -2.66
CA ASN A 48 12.64 -0.10 -3.53
C ASN A 48 12.40 0.28 -5.00
N ILE A 49 11.50 1.25 -5.28
CA ILE A 49 11.29 1.78 -6.63
C ILE A 49 12.57 2.44 -7.16
N ALA A 50 13.25 3.25 -6.34
CA ALA A 50 14.50 3.89 -6.69
C ALA A 50 15.61 2.88 -7.01
N ALA A 51 15.63 1.73 -6.33
CA ALA A 51 16.59 0.66 -6.62
C ALA A 51 16.34 -0.05 -7.97
N LEU A 52 15.14 0.09 -8.56
CA LEU A 52 14.77 -0.54 -9.82
C LEU A 52 15.04 0.33 -11.05
N THR A 53 15.49 1.58 -10.86
CA THR A 53 15.75 2.53 -11.94
C THR A 53 17.03 3.33 -11.68
N THR A 54 17.79 3.58 -12.74
CA THR A 54 18.94 4.49 -12.69
C THR A 54 18.56 5.93 -13.04
N LYS A 55 17.35 6.13 -13.59
CA LYS A 55 16.85 7.44 -14.00
C LYS A 55 16.49 8.31 -12.80
N HIS A 56 16.59 9.61 -12.99
CA HIS A 56 16.03 10.57 -12.06
C HIS A 56 14.50 10.46 -12.05
N PHE A 57 13.85 10.62 -10.89
CA PHE A 57 12.40 10.44 -10.75
C PHE A 57 11.56 11.41 -11.59
N LYS A 58 12.11 12.58 -11.88
CA LYS A 58 11.49 13.56 -12.79
C LYS A 58 11.55 13.13 -14.26
N ASP A 59 12.44 12.20 -14.61
CA ASP A 59 12.65 11.79 -16.00
C ASP A 59 11.98 10.44 -16.32
N LEU A 60 11.22 9.87 -15.38
CA LEU A 60 10.48 8.64 -15.61
C LEU A 60 9.27 8.89 -16.50
N ASP A 61 9.20 8.11 -17.58
CA ASP A 61 8.06 8.09 -18.48
C ASP A 61 7.09 6.94 -18.16
N GLU A 62 6.00 6.86 -18.93
CA GLU A 62 4.99 5.82 -18.78
C GLU A 62 5.56 4.39 -18.90
N LYS A 63 6.49 4.17 -19.85
CA LYS A 63 7.10 2.85 -20.08
C LYS A 63 7.97 2.45 -18.90
N ASP A 64 8.66 3.41 -18.29
CA ASP A 64 9.43 3.19 -17.08
C ASP A 64 8.54 2.72 -15.93
N PHE A 65 7.38 3.35 -15.72
CA PHE A 65 6.42 2.91 -14.69
C PHE A 65 5.89 1.51 -14.95
N VAL A 66 5.56 1.17 -16.21
CA VAL A 66 5.15 -0.19 -16.57
C VAL A 66 6.26 -1.19 -16.22
N SER A 67 7.51 -0.89 -16.60
CA SER A 67 8.66 -1.75 -16.32
C SER A 67 8.91 -1.93 -14.82
N ILE A 68 8.86 -0.84 -14.05
CA ILE A 68 9.01 -0.87 -12.59
C ILE A 68 7.92 -1.74 -11.96
N ILE A 69 6.65 -1.57 -12.35
CA ILE A 69 5.54 -2.36 -11.81
C ILE A 69 5.68 -3.84 -12.16
N ALA A 70 6.09 -4.17 -13.39
CA ALA A 70 6.37 -5.54 -13.80
C ALA A 70 7.45 -6.17 -12.92
N ARG A 71 8.57 -5.48 -12.70
CA ARG A 71 9.66 -5.93 -11.82
C ARG A 71 9.22 -6.12 -10.36
N ILE A 72 8.36 -5.24 -9.84
CA ILE A 72 7.82 -5.38 -8.48
C ILE A 72 6.93 -6.62 -8.38
N ARG A 73 6.14 -6.95 -9.41
CA ARG A 73 5.29 -8.16 -9.43
C ARG A 73 6.12 -9.45 -9.44
N GLU A 74 7.27 -9.42 -10.10
CA GLU A 74 8.21 -10.55 -10.15
C GLU A 74 8.93 -10.76 -8.81
N HIS A 75 9.03 -9.70 -7.99
CA HIS A 75 9.72 -9.75 -6.71
C HIS A 75 9.13 -10.83 -5.77
N ARG A 76 10.03 -11.52 -5.07
CA ARG A 76 9.68 -12.54 -4.07
C ARG A 76 9.98 -12.05 -2.66
N THR A 77 9.14 -12.44 -1.71
CA THR A 77 9.40 -12.26 -0.28
C THR A 77 10.61 -13.10 0.15
N PRO A 78 11.20 -12.88 1.33
CA PRO A 78 12.28 -13.73 1.85
C PRO A 78 11.92 -15.22 1.92
N HIS A 79 10.63 -15.54 1.99
CA HIS A 79 10.10 -16.91 2.00
C HIS A 79 9.81 -17.46 0.59
N GLY A 80 10.24 -16.77 -0.48
CA GLY A 80 10.05 -17.21 -1.86
C GLY A 80 8.66 -16.94 -2.45
N ASN A 81 7.72 -16.41 -1.67
CA ASN A 81 6.35 -16.13 -2.15
C ASN A 81 6.28 -14.84 -2.98
N PRO A 82 5.44 -14.77 -4.03
CA PRO A 82 5.17 -13.52 -4.74
C PRO A 82 4.55 -12.46 -3.82
N TYR A 83 4.69 -11.19 -4.19
CA TYR A 83 3.99 -10.12 -3.49
C TYR A 83 2.48 -10.27 -3.61
N THR A 84 1.78 -10.03 -2.50
CA THR A 84 0.32 -10.01 -2.47
C THR A 84 -0.23 -8.78 -3.18
N GLU A 85 -1.51 -8.85 -3.59
CA GLU A 85 -2.22 -7.69 -4.14
C GLU A 85 -2.20 -6.47 -3.20
N GLN A 86 -2.22 -6.70 -1.88
CA GLN A 86 -2.13 -5.62 -0.91
C GLN A 86 -0.76 -4.93 -0.93
N SER A 87 0.32 -5.71 -1.08
CA SER A 87 1.67 -5.18 -1.26
C SER A 87 1.78 -4.38 -2.55
N MET A 88 1.29 -4.93 -3.67
CA MET A 88 1.23 -4.23 -4.96
C MET A 88 0.46 -2.92 -4.87
N GLN A 89 -0.69 -2.92 -4.19
CA GLN A 89 -1.48 -1.71 -3.96
C GLN A 89 -0.73 -0.68 -3.11
N GLY A 90 0.14 -1.13 -2.20
CA GLY A 90 1.04 -0.26 -1.44
C GLY A 90 2.02 0.49 -2.37
N TYR A 91 2.65 -0.21 -3.31
CA TYR A 91 3.54 0.40 -4.30
C TYR A 91 2.80 1.39 -5.21
N ILE A 92 1.64 0.99 -5.74
CA ILE A 92 0.79 1.86 -6.56
C ILE A 92 0.38 3.14 -5.82
N LYS A 93 -0.01 3.02 -4.54
CA LYS A 93 -0.35 4.19 -3.71
C LYS A 93 0.86 5.10 -3.51
N ALA A 94 2.04 4.53 -3.25
CA ALA A 94 3.28 5.29 -3.08
C ALA A 94 3.62 6.07 -4.37
N ILE A 95 3.59 5.40 -5.53
CA ILE A 95 3.80 6.04 -6.84
C ILE A 95 2.80 7.19 -7.05
N SER A 96 1.51 6.91 -6.88
CA SER A 96 0.47 7.91 -7.10
C SER A 96 0.59 9.12 -6.17
N LYS A 97 0.88 8.92 -4.88
CA LYS A 97 1.00 10.02 -3.90
C LYS A 97 2.30 10.81 -4.12
N PHE A 98 3.42 10.15 -4.35
CA PHE A 98 4.71 10.79 -4.55
C PHE A 98 4.76 11.62 -5.83
N TRP A 99 4.35 11.08 -6.97
CA TRP A 99 4.42 11.82 -8.24
C TRP A 99 3.39 12.95 -8.33
N ARG A 100 2.24 12.85 -7.64
CA ARG A 100 1.34 14.00 -7.45
C ARG A 100 1.98 15.10 -6.63
N TRP A 101 2.70 14.75 -5.56
CA TRP A 101 3.44 15.72 -4.77
C TRP A 101 4.58 16.35 -5.58
N LEU A 102 5.34 15.53 -6.31
CA LEU A 102 6.51 15.97 -7.11
C LEU A 102 6.13 16.99 -8.18
N TYR A 103 4.94 16.84 -8.77
CA TYR A 103 4.44 17.71 -9.82
C TYR A 103 3.22 18.53 -9.40
N ARG A 104 3.03 18.75 -8.09
CA ARG A 104 1.88 19.46 -7.55
C ARG A 104 1.69 20.84 -8.19
N ASP A 105 2.79 21.55 -8.43
CA ASP A 105 2.78 22.92 -8.96
C ASP A 105 2.58 22.92 -10.49
N THR A 106 2.93 21.84 -11.17
CA THR A 106 2.78 21.69 -12.63
C THR A 106 1.38 21.25 -13.03
N TYR A 107 0.79 20.31 -12.30
CA TYR A 107 -0.52 19.73 -12.61
C TYR A 107 -1.61 20.12 -11.60
N PHE A 108 -1.41 21.17 -10.81
CA PHE A 108 -2.38 21.66 -9.83
C PHE A 108 -2.89 20.55 -8.88
N GLY A 109 -2.00 19.66 -8.45
CA GLY A 109 -2.31 18.50 -7.60
C GLY A 109 -2.92 17.29 -8.31
N GLU A 110 -3.16 17.35 -9.62
CA GLU A 110 -3.56 16.18 -10.39
C GLU A 110 -2.41 15.19 -10.60
N ALA A 111 -2.78 13.95 -10.94
CA ALA A 111 -1.84 12.92 -11.32
C ALA A 111 -1.27 13.22 -12.72
N PRO A 112 0.06 13.34 -12.88
CA PRO A 112 0.69 13.45 -14.20
C PRO A 112 0.19 12.39 -15.18
N PRO A 113 0.08 12.69 -16.49
CA PRO A 113 -0.41 11.75 -17.50
C PRO A 113 0.31 10.38 -17.46
N HIS A 114 1.65 10.41 -17.35
CA HIS A 114 2.49 9.20 -17.33
C HIS A 114 2.30 8.30 -16.10
N ILE A 115 1.66 8.77 -15.02
CA ILE A 115 1.31 7.93 -13.85
C ILE A 115 -0.15 7.46 -13.85
N ARG A 116 -0.98 7.91 -14.81
CA ARG A 116 -2.41 7.54 -14.84
C ARG A 116 -2.60 6.04 -15.09
N ILE A 117 -1.69 5.39 -15.81
CA ILE A 117 -1.68 3.93 -16.04
C ILE A 117 -1.58 3.10 -14.75
N VAL A 118 -1.06 3.70 -13.67
CA VAL A 118 -0.88 3.02 -12.39
C VAL A 118 -2.20 2.92 -11.62
N ARG A 119 -3.28 3.57 -12.09
CA ARG A 119 -4.64 3.45 -11.54
C ARG A 119 -5.28 2.15 -12.02
N GLY A 120 -5.01 1.00 -11.38
CA GLY A 120 -5.56 -0.24 -11.94
C GLY A 120 -5.40 -1.56 -11.21
N LEU A 121 -5.35 -1.62 -9.88
CA LEU A 121 -5.62 -2.89 -9.18
C LEU A 121 -7.00 -2.81 -8.54
N LYS A 122 -7.90 -3.71 -8.96
CA LYS A 122 -9.22 -3.88 -8.32
C LYS A 122 -8.98 -4.08 -6.82
N ARG A 123 -9.71 -3.34 -5.98
CA ARG A 123 -9.72 -3.60 -4.54
C ARG A 123 -10.33 -4.98 -4.33
N ASN A 124 -9.50 -6.01 -4.21
CA ASN A 124 -9.90 -7.22 -3.51
C ASN A 124 -9.84 -6.88 -2.02
N CYS A 125 -10.84 -6.14 -1.55
CA CYS A 125 -11.09 -6.00 -0.13
C CYS A 125 -11.55 -7.38 0.35
N HIS A 126 -10.61 -8.25 0.70
CA HIS A 126 -10.92 -9.25 1.70
C HIS A 126 -11.30 -8.45 2.94
N LYS A 127 -12.61 -8.32 3.20
CA LYS A 127 -13.10 -7.92 4.51
C LYS A 127 -12.40 -8.83 5.50
N GLU A 128 -11.81 -8.27 6.54
CA GLU A 128 -11.33 -9.10 7.65
C GLU A 128 -12.46 -10.06 8.03
N PRO A 129 -12.17 -11.35 8.21
CA PRO A 129 -13.20 -12.29 8.64
C PRO A 129 -13.82 -11.74 9.91
N HIS A 130 -15.15 -11.66 9.94
CA HIS A 130 -15.85 -11.24 11.15
C HIS A 130 -15.51 -12.23 12.25
N ILE A 131 -14.74 -11.78 13.24
CA ILE A 131 -14.44 -12.56 14.43
C ILE A 131 -15.66 -12.42 15.34
N PHE A 132 -16.40 -13.51 15.55
CA PHE A 132 -17.54 -13.51 16.45
C PHE A 132 -17.08 -13.14 17.87
N SER A 133 -17.76 -12.16 18.47
CA SER A 133 -17.59 -11.86 19.89
C SER A 133 -18.15 -13.00 20.75
N LYS A 134 -17.83 -13.00 22.05
CA LYS A 134 -18.41 -13.99 22.99
C LYS A 134 -19.93 -13.87 23.02
N GLU A 135 -20.44 -12.65 22.89
CA GLU A 135 -21.85 -12.30 22.87
C GLU A 135 -22.52 -12.86 21.61
N ASP A 136 -21.88 -12.76 20.44
CA ASP A 136 -22.38 -13.31 19.19
C ASP A 136 -22.47 -14.84 19.25
N ILE A 137 -21.45 -15.49 19.82
CA ILE A 137 -21.43 -16.95 20.04
C ILE A 137 -22.59 -17.36 20.97
N GLN A 138 -22.81 -16.61 22.05
CA GLN A 138 -23.86 -16.91 23.01
C GLN A 138 -25.25 -16.78 22.39
N LYS A 139 -25.46 -15.75 21.56
CA LYS A 139 -26.70 -15.54 20.82
C LYS A 139 -26.99 -16.69 19.87
N ILE A 140 -26.00 -17.12 19.08
CA ILE A 140 -26.12 -18.25 18.14
C ILE A 140 -26.48 -19.55 18.88
N LEU A 141 -25.85 -19.80 20.04
CA LEU A 141 -26.15 -20.99 20.86
C LEU A 141 -27.57 -20.97 21.42
N ASN A 142 -28.05 -19.79 21.86
CA ASN A 142 -29.39 -19.64 22.41
C ASN A 142 -30.48 -19.80 21.34
N GLU A 143 -30.29 -19.21 20.15
CA GLU A 143 -31.19 -19.36 19.01
C GLU A 143 -31.29 -20.83 18.56
N LYS A 144 -30.15 -21.53 18.51
CA LYS A 144 -30.12 -22.97 18.17
C LYS A 144 -30.86 -23.84 19.20
N ARG A 145 -30.79 -23.49 20.50
CA ARG A 145 -31.54 -24.18 21.56
C ARG A 145 -33.05 -23.97 21.43
N GLN A 146 -33.48 -22.74 21.16
CA GLN A 146 -34.90 -22.42 20.95
C GLN A 146 -35.47 -23.13 19.72
N TYR A 147 -34.74 -23.13 18.60
CA TYR A 147 -35.13 -23.83 17.38
C TYR A 147 -35.29 -25.34 17.61
N ASN A 148 -34.38 -25.98 18.34
CA ASN A 148 -34.46 -27.41 18.66
C ASN A 148 -35.62 -27.73 19.63
N SER A 149 -35.91 -26.85 20.59
CA SER A 149 -37.05 -26.99 21.49
C SER A 149 -38.39 -26.91 20.74
N LEU A 150 -38.51 -25.97 19.79
CA LEU A 150 -39.69 -25.84 18.93
C LEU A 150 -39.88 -27.07 18.05
N ARG A 151 -38.81 -27.54 17.41
CA ARG A 151 -38.83 -28.72 16.52
C ARG A 151 -39.20 -30.02 17.25
N ASN A 152 -38.80 -30.16 18.51
CA ASN A 152 -39.14 -31.34 19.32
C ASN A 152 -40.60 -31.31 19.81
N ASN A 153 -41.20 -30.13 19.97
CA ASN A 153 -42.63 -29.98 20.32
C ASN A 153 -43.58 -30.15 19.12
N THR A 154 -43.09 -30.15 17.87
CA THR A 154 -43.93 -30.32 16.65
C THR A 154 -43.97 -31.78 16.15
N ARG A 155 -43.43 -32.73 16.91
CA ARG A 155 -43.35 -34.18 16.57
C ARG A 155 -44.30 -35.05 17.42
N ILE A 156 -45.44 -34.50 17.82
CA ILE A 156 -46.53 -35.24 18.50
C ILE A 156 -47.71 -35.35 17.55
#